data_AF-A0A8J1YN23-F1
#
_entry.id   AF-A0A8J1YN23-F1
#
_cell.length_a   1.000
_cell.length_b   1.000
_cell.length_c   1.000
_cell.angle_alpha   90.00
_cell.angle_beta   90.00
_cell.angle_gamma   90.00
#
_symmetry.space_group_name_H-M   'P 1'
#
loop_
_entity.id
_entity.type
_entity.pdbx_description
1 polymer ?
#
loop_
_entity_poly.entity_id
_entity_poly.type
_entity_poly.pdbx_seq_one_letter_code
_entity_poly.pdbx_strand_id
1 'polypeptide(L)'
;MSGLGKNPGFPCLLYVYPWQPFPRRIIIYLRERCIPEALVTIVHVRDAQKGDDVVEEERFPPRPKGSLPILAIPHWVRDSKGQRSTYPTSSHDWTYLTQSLGIISFLEELCKTSQHGFPVASESNHDETPLTRARQVGLIALADQLTVMWNPVRTFGTGAGTMSIPVAAKEMLLWVRRTLRALDIEYEGRDLSSESGGFVTIADIILYQFMEFTHDCYGLDLTIGTGAMTVDPYGREVKDEYPNLVRLYQAFRNRESAKRVEERGEFPGAEAKAAMCRWADGV
;
A
#
# COMPACT_ATOMS: atom_id res chain seq x y z
N MET A 1 -19.62 25.39 -24.05
CA MET A 1 -18.43 26.18 -23.70
C MET A 1 -17.59 25.35 -22.75
N SER A 2 -16.48 24.84 -23.27
CA SER A 2 -15.55 23.91 -22.65
C SER A 2 -14.73 24.60 -21.55
N GLY A 3 -15.02 24.29 -20.29
CA GLY A 3 -14.13 24.59 -19.17
C GLY A 3 -12.93 23.65 -19.22
N LEU A 4 -11.92 23.99 -20.03
CA LEU A 4 -10.58 23.42 -19.91
C LEU A 4 -10.08 23.72 -18.49
N GLY A 5 -10.17 22.71 -17.62
CA GLY A 5 -9.65 22.74 -16.26
C GLY A 5 -8.21 23.24 -16.29
N LYS A 6 -7.95 24.27 -15.48
CA LYS A 6 -6.63 24.89 -15.35
C LYS A 6 -5.62 23.80 -14.97
N ASN A 7 -4.71 23.47 -15.89
CA ASN A 7 -3.63 22.53 -15.67
C ASN A 7 -2.84 22.96 -14.40
N PRO A 8 -2.68 22.09 -13.39
CA PRO A 8 -1.90 22.43 -12.20
C PRO A 8 -0.46 22.72 -12.58
N GLY A 9 0.14 23.72 -11.96
CA GLY A 9 1.44 24.26 -12.36
C GLY A 9 2.61 23.28 -12.30
N PHE A 10 2.48 22.18 -11.54
CA PHE A 10 3.46 21.08 -11.45
C PHE A 10 2.88 19.94 -10.58
N PRO A 11 2.96 18.64 -10.93
CA PRO A 11 2.35 17.55 -10.15
C PRO A 11 2.97 17.37 -8.75
N CYS A 12 2.26 16.72 -7.83
CA CYS A 12 2.89 16.13 -6.65
C CYS A 12 3.86 15.02 -7.09
N LEU A 13 5.01 14.90 -6.43
CA LEU A 13 6.01 13.86 -6.74
C LEU A 13 6.01 12.79 -5.64
N LEU A 14 5.79 11.54 -6.02
CA LEU A 14 5.75 10.41 -5.12
C LEU A 14 7.02 9.55 -5.29
N TYR A 15 7.99 9.74 -4.39
CA TYR A 15 9.27 9.01 -4.40
C TYR A 15 9.11 7.62 -3.79
N VAL A 16 9.46 6.57 -4.53
CA VAL A 16 9.13 5.18 -4.15
C VAL A 16 10.12 4.12 -4.61
N TYR A 17 10.09 3.00 -3.89
CA TYR A 17 10.42 1.65 -4.37
C TYR A 17 9.11 0.95 -4.76
N PRO A 18 8.70 0.93 -6.04
CA PRO A 18 7.33 0.57 -6.42
C PRO A 18 6.87 -0.83 -5.98
N TRP A 19 7.81 -1.77 -5.88
CA TRP A 19 7.54 -3.15 -5.48
C TRP A 19 7.43 -3.37 -3.97
N GLN A 20 7.97 -2.46 -3.14
CA GLN A 20 7.94 -2.54 -1.67
C GLN A 20 6.51 -2.30 -1.13
N PRO A 21 6.16 -2.82 0.06
CA PRO A 21 4.78 -2.87 0.49
C PRO A 21 4.16 -1.48 0.73
N PHE A 22 4.86 -0.61 1.48
CA PHE A 22 4.34 0.72 1.80
C PHE A 22 4.15 1.64 0.58
N PRO A 23 5.06 1.67 -0.42
CA PRO A 23 4.78 2.35 -1.68
C PRO A 23 3.68 1.69 -2.51
N ARG A 24 3.68 0.35 -2.61
CA ARG A 24 2.75 -0.39 -3.46
C ARG A 24 1.29 -0.08 -3.15
N ARG A 25 0.93 0.07 -1.87
CA ARG A 25 -0.45 0.44 -1.48
C ARG A 25 -0.87 1.83 -1.95
N ILE A 26 0.06 2.78 -2.08
CA ILE A 26 -0.24 4.10 -2.66
C ILE A 26 -0.46 3.97 -4.17
N ILE A 27 0.36 3.17 -4.86
CA ILE A 27 0.22 2.94 -6.30
C ILE A 27 -1.14 2.31 -6.63
N ILE A 28 -1.54 1.29 -5.88
CA ILE A 28 -2.87 0.67 -6.02
C ILE A 28 -3.95 1.72 -5.76
N TYR A 29 -3.81 2.52 -4.70
CA TYR A 29 -4.76 3.60 -4.38
C TYR A 29 -4.90 4.63 -5.50
N LEU A 30 -3.79 5.12 -6.05
CA LEU A 30 -3.80 6.08 -7.17
C LEU A 30 -4.61 5.53 -8.36
N ARG A 31 -4.45 4.24 -8.66
CA ARG A 31 -5.14 3.57 -9.76
C ARG A 31 -6.62 3.32 -9.43
N GLU A 32 -6.94 2.87 -8.22
CA GLU A 32 -8.33 2.70 -7.76
C GLU A 32 -9.12 4.00 -7.76
N ARG A 33 -8.46 5.14 -7.54
CA ARG A 33 -9.07 6.46 -7.59
C ARG A 33 -8.92 7.15 -8.94
N CYS A 34 -8.34 6.47 -9.93
CA CYS A 34 -8.07 7.03 -11.27
C CYS A 34 -7.33 8.38 -11.21
N ILE A 35 -6.43 8.56 -10.24
CA ILE A 35 -5.64 9.80 -10.09
C ILE A 35 -4.57 9.80 -11.21
N PRO A 36 -4.60 10.77 -12.14
CA PRO A 36 -3.67 10.79 -13.26
C PRO A 36 -2.27 11.21 -12.83
N GLU A 37 -1.26 10.80 -13.62
CA GLU A 37 0.15 11.17 -13.39
C GLU A 37 0.40 12.69 -13.41
N ALA A 38 -0.49 13.45 -14.09
CA ALA A 38 -0.48 14.91 -14.10
C ALA A 38 -0.81 15.55 -12.73
N LEU A 39 -1.40 14.79 -11.79
CA LEU A 39 -1.64 15.22 -10.41
C LEU A 39 -0.63 14.62 -9.44
N VAL A 40 -0.33 13.33 -9.61
CA VAL A 40 0.66 12.61 -8.79
C VAL A 40 1.57 11.80 -9.69
N THR A 41 2.79 12.29 -9.90
CA THR A 41 3.80 11.59 -10.68
C THR A 41 4.61 10.67 -9.77
N ILE A 42 4.71 9.39 -10.14
CA ILE A 42 5.56 8.42 -9.45
C ILE A 42 7.01 8.67 -9.86
N VAL A 43 7.89 8.90 -8.89
CA VAL A 43 9.33 9.07 -9.09
C VAL A 43 10.05 7.83 -8.56
N HIS A 44 10.63 7.06 -9.48
CA HIS A 44 11.33 5.83 -9.12
C HIS A 44 12.68 6.14 -8.48
N VAL A 45 12.91 5.56 -7.31
CA VAL A 45 14.19 5.59 -6.61
C VAL A 45 14.86 4.22 -6.76
N ARG A 46 16.15 4.19 -7.05
CA ARG A 46 16.93 2.95 -7.14
C ARG A 46 16.93 2.25 -5.78
N ASP A 47 16.84 0.92 -5.79
CA ASP A 47 16.88 0.12 -4.57
C ASP A 47 18.06 0.52 -3.67
N ALA A 48 17.84 0.67 -2.37
CA ALA A 48 18.84 1.08 -1.39
C ALA A 48 20.17 0.28 -1.47
N GLN A 49 20.14 -0.97 -1.94
CA GLN A 49 21.34 -1.79 -2.15
C GLN A 49 22.16 -1.40 -3.39
N LYS A 50 21.55 -0.68 -4.35
CA LYS A 50 22.10 -0.31 -5.67
C LYS A 50 22.33 1.20 -5.85
N GLY A 51 22.10 1.98 -4.80
CA GLY A 51 22.12 3.45 -4.80
C GLY A 51 20.76 3.98 -4.37
N ASP A 52 20.72 5.06 -3.59
CA ASP A 52 19.47 5.61 -2.99
C ASP A 52 18.98 6.86 -3.77
N ASP A 53 19.38 6.93 -5.04
CA ASP A 53 19.18 8.05 -5.95
C ASP A 53 17.97 7.82 -6.87
N VAL A 54 17.48 8.89 -7.47
CA VAL A 54 16.37 8.84 -8.43
C VAL A 54 16.84 8.18 -9.73
N VAL A 55 15.99 7.39 -10.39
CA VAL A 55 16.37 6.72 -11.65
C VAL A 55 16.52 7.71 -12.81
N GLU A 56 15.60 8.67 -12.90
CA GLU A 56 15.57 9.73 -13.92
C GLU A 56 16.05 11.08 -13.32
N GLU A 57 17.30 11.15 -12.86
CA GLU A 57 17.87 12.34 -12.17
C GLU A 57 17.82 13.61 -13.03
N GLU A 58 17.85 13.48 -14.35
CA GLU A 58 17.73 14.61 -15.28
C GLU A 58 16.32 15.22 -15.30
N ARG A 59 15.30 14.44 -14.90
CA ARG A 59 13.89 14.81 -14.99
C ARG A 59 13.30 15.23 -13.66
N PHE A 60 13.78 14.65 -12.56
CA PHE A 60 13.20 14.86 -11.24
C PHE A 60 14.24 15.33 -10.23
N PRO A 61 13.82 16.15 -9.23
CA PRO A 61 14.71 16.54 -8.14
C PRO A 61 15.27 15.32 -7.39
N PRO A 62 16.41 15.48 -6.70
CA PRO A 62 16.95 14.43 -5.84
C PRO A 62 15.94 13.97 -4.79
N ARG A 63 16.03 12.70 -4.41
CA ARG A 63 15.18 12.11 -3.38
C ARG A 63 15.31 12.89 -2.06
N PRO A 64 14.19 13.28 -1.41
CA PRO A 64 14.23 13.88 -0.08
C PRO A 64 14.75 12.90 0.98
N LYS A 65 15.39 13.42 2.04
CA LYS A 65 15.86 12.59 3.15
C LYS A 65 14.68 11.90 3.88
N GLY A 66 14.87 10.64 4.25
CA GLY A 66 13.93 9.87 5.06
C GLY A 66 13.48 8.55 4.40
N SER A 67 12.68 7.77 5.09
CA SER A 67 12.20 6.48 4.57
C SER A 67 11.11 6.67 3.50
N LEU A 68 11.19 5.90 2.41
CA LEU A 68 10.15 5.88 1.38
C LEU A 68 8.90 5.12 1.86
N PRO A 69 7.69 5.47 1.38
CA PRO A 69 7.41 6.50 0.37
C PRO A 69 7.39 7.93 0.93
N ILE A 70 7.73 8.89 0.07
CA ILE A 70 7.67 10.34 0.36
C ILE A 70 6.87 11.03 -0.75
N LEU A 71 5.82 11.76 -0.37
CA LEU A 71 5.09 12.65 -1.28
C LEU A 71 5.62 14.08 -1.12
N ALA A 72 6.23 14.63 -2.16
CA ALA A 72 6.57 16.04 -2.25
C ALA A 72 5.38 16.80 -2.86
N ILE A 73 4.83 17.73 -2.08
CA ILE A 73 3.66 18.53 -2.42
C ILE A 73 4.15 19.95 -2.74
N PRO A 74 3.91 20.46 -3.95
CA PRO A 74 4.33 21.81 -4.30
C PRO A 74 3.46 22.84 -3.57
N HIS A 75 4.05 23.96 -3.15
CA HIS A 75 3.37 24.96 -2.31
C HIS A 75 2.09 25.56 -2.91
N TRP A 76 1.89 25.54 -4.23
CA TRP A 76 0.64 26.00 -4.85
C TRP A 76 -0.58 25.12 -4.48
N VAL A 77 -0.36 23.86 -4.06
CA VAL A 77 -1.42 23.00 -3.51
C VAL A 77 -1.86 23.48 -2.12
N ARG A 78 -1.10 24.38 -1.47
CA ARG A 78 -1.43 24.95 -0.16
C ARG A 78 -2.18 26.28 -0.24
N ASP A 79 -2.08 27.00 -1.35
CA ASP A 79 -2.62 28.35 -1.46
C ASP A 79 -4.05 28.32 -2.00
N SER A 80 -5.02 28.54 -1.11
CA SER A 80 -6.45 28.68 -1.44
C SER A 80 -6.75 29.84 -2.41
N LYS A 81 -5.75 30.69 -2.69
CA LYS A 81 -5.85 31.81 -3.64
C LYS A 81 -5.43 31.46 -5.06
N GLY A 82 -4.97 30.23 -5.34
CA GLY A 82 -4.76 29.74 -6.71
C GLY A 82 -3.78 30.55 -7.54
N GLN A 83 -2.88 31.32 -6.92
CA GLN A 83 -1.85 32.04 -7.66
C GLN A 83 -0.80 31.03 -8.11
N ARG A 84 -0.59 30.98 -9.43
CA ARG A 84 0.40 30.13 -10.10
C ARG A 84 1.78 30.49 -9.56
N SER A 85 2.33 29.67 -8.67
CA SER A 85 3.76 29.66 -8.45
C SER A 85 4.42 29.05 -9.69
N THR A 86 5.50 29.70 -10.13
CA THR A 86 6.47 29.14 -11.07
C THR A 86 6.99 27.78 -10.55
N TYR A 87 7.57 26.97 -11.44
CA TYR A 87 8.23 25.70 -11.12
C TYR A 87 8.98 25.79 -9.78
N PRO A 88 8.87 24.80 -8.89
CA PRO A 88 9.66 24.75 -7.66
C PRO A 88 11.15 24.82 -8.03
N THR A 89 11.84 25.91 -7.66
CA THR A 89 13.26 26.11 -7.99
C THR A 89 14.17 25.76 -6.81
N SER A 90 13.60 25.52 -5.64
CA SER A 90 14.34 25.19 -4.43
C SER A 90 13.66 24.09 -3.60
N SER A 91 14.43 23.43 -2.74
CA SER A 91 13.89 22.45 -1.78
C SER A 91 12.89 23.05 -0.78
N HIS A 92 12.87 24.38 -0.65
CA HIS A 92 11.96 25.12 0.24
C HIS A 92 10.58 25.35 -0.38
N ASP A 93 10.38 24.98 -1.65
CA ASP A 93 9.09 25.13 -2.36
C ASP A 93 8.18 23.89 -2.22
N TRP A 94 8.62 22.93 -1.41
CA TRP A 94 8.01 21.63 -1.22
C TRP A 94 7.63 21.39 0.24
N THR A 95 6.42 20.86 0.43
CA THR A 95 6.01 20.24 1.68
C THR A 95 6.08 18.72 1.52
N TYR A 96 6.81 18.04 2.41
CA TYR A 96 6.99 16.60 2.32
C TYR A 96 6.07 15.88 3.30
N LEU A 97 5.24 14.97 2.79
CA LEU A 97 4.52 13.99 3.58
C LEU A 97 5.23 12.65 3.50
N THR A 98 5.41 12.03 4.67
CA THR A 98 5.90 10.66 4.80
C THR A 98 4.79 9.79 5.38
N GLN A 99 5.06 8.49 5.55
CA GLN A 99 4.09 7.50 5.99
C GLN A 99 2.96 7.29 4.99
N SER A 100 2.89 6.07 4.49
CA SER A 100 2.01 5.77 3.37
C SER A 100 0.51 5.91 3.71
N LEU A 101 0.09 5.70 4.96
CA LEU A 101 -1.29 6.01 5.37
C LEU A 101 -1.57 7.51 5.42
N GLY A 102 -0.60 8.31 5.85
CA GLY A 102 -0.72 9.77 5.87
C GLY A 102 -0.86 10.33 4.45
N ILE A 103 -0.06 9.80 3.51
CA ILE A 103 -0.15 10.12 2.09
C ILE A 103 -1.53 9.73 1.53
N ILE A 104 -1.99 8.49 1.74
CA ILE A 104 -3.31 8.04 1.25
C ILE A 104 -4.44 8.88 1.85
N SER A 105 -4.38 9.20 3.14
CA SER A 105 -5.41 10.02 3.81
C SER A 105 -5.48 11.43 3.24
N PHE A 106 -4.33 12.03 2.96
CA PHE A 106 -4.26 13.35 2.31
C PHE A 106 -4.87 13.31 0.90
N LEU A 107 -4.52 12.30 0.09
CA LEU A 107 -5.07 12.15 -1.26
C LEU A 107 -6.57 11.87 -1.24
N GLU A 108 -7.05 11.09 -0.27
CA GLU A 108 -8.48 10.82 -0.10
C GLU A 108 -9.27 12.09 0.20
N GLU A 109 -8.73 13.00 1.02
CA GLU A 109 -9.38 14.29 1.28
C GLU A 109 -9.45 15.17 0.02
N LEU A 110 -8.40 15.17 -0.81
CA LEU A 110 -8.40 15.89 -2.08
C LEU A 110 -9.44 15.31 -3.05
N CYS A 111 -9.58 13.99 -3.12
CA CYS A 111 -10.59 13.32 -3.94
C CYS A 111 -12.01 13.56 -3.42
N LYS A 112 -12.24 13.52 -2.10
CA LYS A 112 -13.56 13.79 -1.48
C LYS A 112 -14.06 15.20 -1.76
N THR A 113 -13.15 16.17 -1.76
CA THR A 113 -13.47 17.58 -1.98
C THR A 113 -13.32 18.01 -3.45
N SER A 114 -12.89 17.10 -4.33
CA SER A 114 -12.50 17.36 -5.72
C SER A 114 -11.58 18.58 -5.89
N GLN A 115 -10.73 18.80 -4.88
CA GLN A 115 -9.82 19.95 -4.85
C GLN A 115 -8.71 19.77 -5.87
N HIS A 116 -8.25 20.89 -6.44
CA HIS A 116 -7.10 20.93 -7.36
C HIS A 116 -7.20 20.01 -8.59
N GLY A 117 -8.42 19.64 -9.01
CA GLY A 117 -8.65 18.77 -10.16
C GLY A 117 -8.55 17.28 -9.86
N PHE A 118 -8.42 16.88 -8.59
CA PHE A 118 -8.50 15.48 -8.19
C PHE A 118 -9.89 14.90 -8.49
N PRO A 119 -9.95 13.65 -8.98
CA PRO A 119 -11.21 13.00 -9.33
C PRO A 119 -12.09 12.88 -8.08
N VAL A 120 -13.39 13.09 -8.26
CA VAL A 120 -14.36 12.77 -7.22
C VAL A 120 -14.27 11.26 -6.98
N ALA A 121 -14.00 10.85 -5.74
CA ALA A 121 -14.10 9.44 -5.38
C ALA A 121 -15.53 8.98 -5.73
N SER A 122 -15.66 8.10 -6.73
CA SER A 122 -16.90 7.85 -7.48
C SER A 122 -18.08 7.36 -6.63
N GLU A 123 -17.82 7.00 -5.39
CA GLU A 123 -18.81 6.59 -4.40
C GLU A 123 -18.35 7.09 -3.02
N SER A 124 -18.18 8.40 -2.86
CA SER A 124 -18.12 8.98 -1.52
C SER A 124 -19.36 8.51 -0.77
N ASN A 125 -19.19 7.61 0.20
CA ASN A 125 -20.26 7.07 1.05
C ASN A 125 -21.24 8.18 1.41
N HIS A 126 -22.37 8.26 0.70
CA HIS A 126 -23.41 9.23 1.02
C HIS A 126 -23.97 8.98 2.45
N ASP A 127 -23.62 7.84 3.04
CA ASP A 127 -23.94 7.39 4.40
C ASP A 127 -22.72 7.26 5.34
N GLU A 128 -21.65 8.06 5.17
CA GLU A 128 -20.48 8.02 6.07
C GLU A 128 -20.81 8.55 7.48
N THR A 129 -21.33 7.69 8.35
CA THR A 129 -21.54 7.98 9.77
C THR A 129 -20.22 7.95 10.55
N PRO A 130 -20.09 8.65 11.71
CA PRO A 130 -18.93 8.53 12.59
C PRO A 130 -18.61 7.08 12.98
N LEU A 131 -19.64 6.24 13.14
CA LEU A 131 -19.48 4.82 13.45
C LEU A 131 -18.86 4.05 12.28
N THR A 132 -19.35 4.24 11.06
CA THR A 132 -18.77 3.57 9.87
C THR A 132 -17.33 4.00 9.63
N ARG A 133 -17.00 5.28 9.87
CA ARG A 133 -15.62 5.78 9.80
C ARG A 133 -14.72 5.16 10.86
N ALA A 134 -15.18 5.08 12.10
CA ALA A 134 -14.42 4.44 13.18
C ALA A 134 -14.14 2.97 12.90
N ARG A 135 -15.11 2.23 12.35
CA ARG A 135 -14.91 0.84 11.90
C ARG A 135 -13.85 0.74 10.81
N GLN A 136 -13.92 1.61 9.80
CA GLN A 136 -12.91 1.65 8.73
C GLN A 136 -11.50 1.94 9.27
N VAL A 137 -11.37 2.87 10.24
CA VAL A 137 -10.08 3.13 10.90
C VAL A 137 -9.56 1.88 11.63
N GLY A 138 -10.44 1.15 12.32
CA GLY A 138 -10.07 -0.12 12.97
C GLY A 138 -9.55 -1.17 11.99
N LEU A 139 -10.23 -1.34 10.85
CA LEU A 139 -9.80 -2.24 9.78
C LEU A 139 -8.46 -1.83 9.16
N ILE A 140 -8.27 -0.54 8.90
CA ILE A 140 -7.00 0.01 8.40
C ILE A 140 -5.86 -0.30 9.39
N ALA A 141 -6.10 -0.10 10.69
CA ALA A 141 -5.10 -0.36 11.72
C ALA A 141 -4.71 -1.85 11.77
N LEU A 142 -5.68 -2.76 11.74
CA LEU A 142 -5.42 -4.21 11.70
C LEU A 142 -4.64 -4.63 10.43
N ALA A 143 -5.02 -4.09 9.26
CA ALA A 143 -4.36 -4.39 7.99
C ALA A 143 -2.92 -3.84 7.94
N ASP A 144 -2.69 -2.61 8.43
CA ASP A 144 -1.35 -2.01 8.51
C ASP A 144 -0.44 -2.80 9.47
N GLN A 145 -1.02 -3.29 10.58
CA GLN A 145 -0.31 -4.09 11.57
C GLN A 145 0.32 -5.35 10.94
N LEU A 146 -0.34 -6.00 9.98
CA LEU A 146 0.20 -7.19 9.29
C LEU A 146 1.55 -6.91 8.62
N THR A 147 1.66 -5.78 7.91
CA THR A 147 2.90 -5.40 7.22
C THR A 147 4.03 -5.15 8.21
N VAL A 148 3.73 -4.53 9.35
CA VAL A 148 4.72 -4.28 10.42
C VAL A 148 5.14 -5.59 11.10
N MET A 149 4.18 -6.45 11.43
CA MET A 149 4.41 -7.75 12.08
C MET A 149 5.12 -8.76 11.19
N TRP A 150 5.08 -8.57 9.87
CA TRP A 150 5.84 -9.38 8.94
C TRP A 150 7.35 -9.17 9.04
N ASN A 151 7.81 -8.00 9.51
CA ASN A 151 9.24 -7.70 9.62
C ASN A 151 10.03 -8.75 10.41
N PRO A 152 9.64 -9.13 11.65
CA PRO A 152 10.36 -10.18 12.36
C PRO A 152 10.25 -11.55 11.69
N VAL A 153 9.13 -11.88 11.02
CA VAL A 153 9.00 -13.13 10.24
C VAL A 153 10.06 -13.19 9.15
N ARG A 154 10.16 -12.17 8.28
CA ARG A 154 11.19 -12.13 7.24
C ARG A 154 12.61 -12.03 7.80
N THR A 155 12.79 -11.31 8.91
CA THR A 155 14.11 -11.03 9.49
C THR A 155 14.74 -12.29 10.04
N PHE A 156 13.95 -13.21 10.60
CA PHE A 156 14.42 -14.45 11.20
C PHE A 156 14.23 -15.69 10.33
N GLY A 157 13.30 -15.64 9.37
CA GLY A 157 12.84 -16.82 8.63
C GLY A 157 13.27 -16.88 7.17
N THR A 158 13.92 -15.85 6.63
CA THR A 158 14.26 -15.79 5.20
C THR A 158 15.70 -15.35 4.97
N GLY A 159 16.24 -15.66 3.78
CA GLY A 159 17.56 -15.20 3.34
C GLY A 159 17.66 -13.70 3.10
N ALA A 160 16.55 -12.96 3.11
CA ALA A 160 16.53 -11.49 3.10
C ALA A 160 16.68 -10.88 4.50
N GLY A 161 16.62 -11.70 5.55
CA GLY A 161 16.82 -11.30 6.94
C GLY A 161 18.29 -11.14 7.30
N THR A 162 18.56 -10.40 8.38
CA THR A 162 19.91 -10.23 8.93
C THR A 162 20.29 -11.34 9.91
N MET A 163 19.35 -12.21 10.29
CA MET A 163 19.53 -13.26 11.28
C MET A 163 18.74 -14.51 10.86
N SER A 164 19.16 -15.71 11.29
CA SER A 164 18.39 -16.93 11.08
C SER A 164 17.99 -17.52 12.43
N ILE A 165 16.72 -17.34 12.81
CA ILE A 165 16.14 -17.89 14.04
C ILE A 165 14.76 -18.48 13.68
N PRO A 166 14.70 -19.67 13.06
CA PRO A 166 13.47 -20.26 12.55
C PRO A 166 12.34 -20.35 13.59
N VAL A 167 12.68 -20.70 14.83
CA VAL A 167 11.70 -20.81 15.92
C VAL A 167 11.05 -19.46 16.23
N ALA A 168 11.82 -18.36 16.19
CA ALA A 168 11.27 -17.03 16.36
C ALA A 168 10.40 -16.63 15.16
N ALA A 169 10.80 -16.95 13.93
CA ALA A 169 9.99 -16.68 12.74
C ALA A 169 8.62 -17.37 12.81
N LYS A 170 8.58 -18.65 13.23
CA LYS A 170 7.34 -19.41 13.46
C LYS A 170 6.44 -18.76 14.49
N GLU A 171 7.00 -18.39 15.63
CA GLU A 171 6.25 -17.72 16.70
C GLU A 171 5.64 -16.42 16.18
N MET A 172 6.42 -15.60 15.45
CA MET A 172 5.93 -14.35 14.87
C MET A 172 4.84 -14.58 13.81
N LEU A 173 4.91 -15.68 13.05
CA LEU A 173 3.89 -16.05 12.09
C LEU A 173 2.56 -16.39 12.76
N LEU A 174 2.56 -16.98 13.98
CA LEU A 174 1.33 -17.20 14.74
C LEU A 174 0.61 -15.89 15.07
N TRP A 175 1.37 -14.83 15.38
CA TRP A 175 0.80 -13.51 15.62
C TRP A 175 0.22 -12.90 14.34
N VAL A 176 0.87 -13.08 13.18
CA VAL A 176 0.32 -12.67 11.88
C VAL A 176 -0.99 -13.41 11.59
N ARG A 177 -1.02 -14.73 11.77
CA ARG A 177 -2.21 -15.57 11.58
C ARG A 177 -3.38 -15.19 12.50
N ARG A 178 -3.08 -14.79 13.75
CA ARG A 178 -4.09 -14.27 14.68
C ARG A 178 -4.74 -13.00 14.13
N THR A 179 -3.94 -12.06 13.61
CA THR A 179 -4.47 -10.82 13.03
C THR A 179 -5.25 -11.08 11.74
N LEU A 180 -4.79 -12.01 10.89
CA LEU A 180 -5.55 -12.47 9.72
C LEU A 180 -6.92 -13.04 10.12
N ARG A 181 -7.01 -13.83 11.20
CA ARG A 181 -8.30 -14.34 11.69
C ARG A 181 -9.23 -13.23 12.15
N ALA A 182 -8.71 -12.23 12.86
CA ALA A 182 -9.52 -11.08 13.27
C ALA A 182 -10.08 -10.33 12.06
N LEU A 183 -9.26 -10.11 11.03
CA LEU A 183 -9.70 -9.50 9.78
C LEU A 183 -10.70 -10.38 9.03
N ASP A 184 -10.50 -11.68 8.96
CA ASP A 184 -11.42 -12.59 8.27
C ASP A 184 -12.86 -12.51 8.84
N ILE A 185 -12.99 -12.39 10.17
CA ILE A 185 -14.28 -12.20 10.84
C ILE A 185 -14.89 -10.84 10.46
N GLU A 186 -14.11 -9.76 10.51
CA GLU A 186 -14.61 -8.41 10.18
C GLU A 186 -14.95 -8.24 8.69
N TYR A 187 -14.44 -9.11 7.82
CA TYR A 187 -14.74 -9.15 6.39
C TYR A 187 -15.92 -10.07 6.04
N GLU A 188 -16.63 -10.62 7.03
CA GLU A 188 -17.87 -11.36 6.78
C GLU A 188 -18.88 -10.48 6.03
N GLY A 189 -19.42 -11.01 4.93
CA GLY A 189 -20.37 -10.28 4.07
C GLY A 189 -19.75 -9.21 3.17
N ARG A 190 -18.42 -8.97 3.23
CA ARG A 190 -17.72 -8.11 2.28
C ARG A 190 -17.64 -8.79 0.91
N ASP A 191 -18.22 -8.18 -0.11
CA ASP A 191 -18.18 -8.69 -1.48
C ASP A 191 -17.67 -7.62 -2.46
N LEU A 192 -16.47 -7.85 -3.02
CA LEU A 192 -15.89 -7.00 -4.08
C LEU A 192 -16.17 -7.55 -5.49
N SER A 193 -16.85 -8.69 -5.60
CA SER A 193 -17.14 -9.36 -6.89
C SER A 193 -18.46 -8.92 -7.53
N SER A 194 -19.21 -7.99 -6.90
CA SER A 194 -20.46 -7.47 -7.44
C SER A 194 -20.27 -6.90 -8.85
N GLU A 195 -21.32 -6.93 -9.69
CA GLU A 195 -21.26 -6.43 -11.08
C GLU A 195 -20.94 -4.93 -11.17
N SER A 196 -21.18 -4.18 -10.10
CA SER A 196 -20.74 -2.78 -9.93
C SER A 196 -19.26 -2.63 -9.55
N GLY A 197 -18.55 -3.73 -9.37
CA GLY A 197 -17.14 -3.79 -9.02
C GLY A 197 -16.82 -3.47 -7.56
N GLY A 198 -17.81 -3.53 -6.66
CA GLY A 198 -17.75 -3.30 -5.20
C GLY A 198 -16.84 -2.15 -4.73
N PHE A 199 -17.39 -1.12 -4.05
CA PHE A 199 -16.59 0.01 -3.57
C PHE A 199 -15.31 -0.42 -2.85
N VAL A 200 -14.14 0.00 -3.33
CA VAL A 200 -12.85 -0.33 -2.70
C VAL A 200 -12.48 0.71 -1.65
N THR A 201 -12.37 0.24 -0.41
CA THR A 201 -11.91 1.03 0.74
C THR A 201 -10.38 1.02 0.85
N ILE A 202 -9.85 1.95 1.65
CA ILE A 202 -8.42 1.98 1.98
C ILE A 202 -8.00 0.70 2.72
N ALA A 203 -8.87 0.14 3.57
CA ALA A 203 -8.59 -1.10 4.28
C ALA A 203 -8.39 -2.28 3.31
N ASP A 204 -9.24 -2.41 2.28
CA ASP A 204 -9.10 -3.48 1.28
C ASP A 204 -7.76 -3.34 0.54
N ILE A 205 -7.37 -2.12 0.17
CA ILE A 205 -6.10 -1.86 -0.53
C ILE A 205 -4.90 -2.29 0.32
N ILE A 206 -4.88 -1.92 1.60
CA ILE A 206 -3.77 -2.25 2.51
C ILE A 206 -3.71 -3.76 2.72
N LEU A 207 -4.86 -4.40 2.97
CA LEU A 207 -4.93 -5.83 3.20
C LEU A 207 -4.56 -6.63 1.96
N TYR A 208 -5.11 -6.29 0.80
CA TYR A 208 -4.75 -6.90 -0.47
C TYR A 208 -3.26 -6.75 -0.75
N GLN A 209 -2.69 -5.54 -0.59
CA GLN A 209 -1.28 -5.29 -0.82
C GLN A 209 -0.41 -6.19 0.06
N PHE A 210 -0.76 -6.38 1.33
CA PHE A 210 -0.03 -7.28 2.22
C PHE A 210 -0.04 -8.73 1.70
N MET A 211 -1.22 -9.25 1.35
CA MET A 211 -1.37 -10.62 0.83
C MET A 211 -0.63 -10.81 -0.51
N GLU A 212 -0.74 -9.84 -1.42
CA GLU A 212 0.01 -9.81 -2.67
C GLU A 212 1.52 -9.80 -2.40
N PHE A 213 1.99 -9.00 -1.44
CA PHE A 213 3.41 -8.88 -1.14
C PHE A 213 3.99 -10.19 -0.59
N THR A 214 3.31 -10.88 0.33
CA THR A 214 3.80 -12.17 0.83
C THR A 214 3.75 -13.25 -0.24
N HIS A 215 2.72 -13.25 -1.08
CA HIS A 215 2.62 -14.20 -2.19
C HIS A 215 3.72 -13.95 -3.24
N ASP A 216 3.80 -12.75 -3.81
CA ASP A 216 4.64 -12.47 -4.98
C ASP A 216 6.13 -12.32 -4.64
N CYS A 217 6.45 -11.75 -3.46
CA CYS A 217 7.83 -11.50 -3.07
C CYS A 217 8.42 -12.65 -2.25
N TYR A 218 7.62 -13.34 -1.44
CA TYR A 218 8.10 -14.40 -0.53
C TYR A 218 7.66 -15.81 -0.93
N GLY A 219 6.79 -15.95 -1.94
CA GLY A 219 6.25 -17.25 -2.34
C GLY A 219 5.32 -17.87 -1.29
N LEU A 220 4.77 -17.06 -0.37
CA LEU A 220 3.90 -17.53 0.71
C LEU A 220 2.50 -16.94 0.55
N ASP A 221 1.55 -17.80 0.19
CA ASP A 221 0.12 -17.45 0.21
C ASP A 221 -0.42 -17.54 1.64
N LEU A 222 -0.57 -16.40 2.30
CA LEU A 222 -1.15 -16.32 3.64
C LEU A 222 -2.67 -16.38 3.67
N THR A 223 -3.34 -16.41 2.51
CA THR A 223 -4.79 -16.58 2.43
C THR A 223 -5.19 -18.06 2.54
N ILE A 224 -4.27 -18.96 2.19
CA ILE A 224 -4.49 -20.41 2.26
C ILE A 224 -4.08 -20.91 3.65
N GLY A 225 -5.07 -21.05 4.52
CA GLY A 225 -4.90 -21.77 5.78
C GLY A 225 -4.75 -23.29 5.55
N THR A 226 -4.19 -23.99 6.54
CA THR A 226 -4.05 -25.46 6.49
C THR A 226 -5.38 -26.21 6.62
N GLY A 227 -6.45 -25.55 7.05
CA GLY A 227 -7.74 -26.15 7.37
C GLY A 227 -7.76 -26.98 8.67
N ALA A 228 -6.59 -27.15 9.31
CA ALA A 228 -6.43 -27.92 10.53
C ALA A 228 -6.77 -27.09 11.78
N MET A 229 -7.04 -27.79 12.88
CA MET A 229 -7.06 -27.17 14.20
C MET A 229 -5.62 -26.88 14.64
N THR A 230 -5.38 -25.64 15.07
CA THR A 230 -4.09 -25.13 15.53
C THR A 230 -4.28 -24.43 16.87
N VAL A 231 -3.17 -24.10 17.54
CA VAL A 231 -3.17 -23.35 18.79
C VAL A 231 -2.68 -21.94 18.51
N ASP A 232 -3.46 -20.93 18.90
CA ASP A 232 -3.06 -19.53 18.77
C ASP A 232 -2.05 -19.10 19.85
N PRO A 233 -1.46 -17.89 19.77
CA PRO A 233 -0.49 -17.41 20.78
C PRO A 233 -1.02 -17.34 22.22
N TYR A 234 -2.33 -17.49 22.45
CA TYR A 234 -2.94 -17.51 23.77
C TYR A 234 -3.33 -18.92 24.24
N GLY A 235 -2.94 -19.97 23.51
CA GLY A 235 -3.26 -21.34 23.88
C GLY A 235 -4.67 -21.77 23.47
N ARG A 236 -5.36 -21.02 22.62
CA ARG A 236 -6.73 -21.35 22.19
C ARG A 236 -6.72 -22.21 20.95
N GLU A 237 -7.55 -23.26 20.93
CA GLU A 237 -7.77 -24.06 19.73
C GLU A 237 -8.60 -23.30 18.71
N VAL A 238 -8.10 -23.25 17.48
CA VAL A 238 -8.65 -22.41 16.41
C VAL A 238 -8.44 -23.09 15.08
N LYS A 239 -9.40 -22.94 14.16
CA LYS A 239 -9.25 -23.42 12.80
C LYS A 239 -8.37 -22.46 11.99
N ASP A 240 -7.42 -23.02 11.26
CA ASP A 240 -6.51 -22.28 10.39
C ASP A 240 -7.12 -22.16 8.99
N GLU A 241 -8.10 -21.27 8.85
CA GLU A 241 -8.77 -20.94 7.59
C GLU A 241 -9.22 -19.48 7.56
N TYR A 242 -9.28 -18.89 6.35
CA TYR A 242 -9.60 -17.48 6.12
C TYR A 242 -10.53 -17.29 4.91
N PRO A 243 -11.74 -17.88 4.90
CA PRO A 243 -12.59 -17.93 3.72
C PRO A 243 -13.00 -16.56 3.17
N ASN A 244 -13.16 -15.54 4.02
CA ASN A 244 -13.53 -14.19 3.57
C ASN A 244 -12.31 -13.47 2.98
N LEU A 245 -11.12 -13.67 3.55
CA LEU A 245 -9.88 -13.13 2.98
C LEU A 245 -9.52 -13.77 1.64
N VAL A 246 -9.76 -15.07 1.46
CA VAL A 246 -9.58 -15.74 0.17
C VAL A 246 -10.48 -15.10 -0.89
N ARG A 247 -11.76 -14.87 -0.58
CA ARG A 247 -12.70 -14.19 -1.49
C ARG A 247 -12.25 -12.77 -1.82
N LEU A 248 -11.84 -12.01 -0.81
CA LEU A 248 -11.29 -10.66 -0.99
C LEU A 248 -10.09 -10.67 -1.94
N TYR A 249 -9.10 -11.53 -1.67
CA TYR A 249 -7.89 -11.63 -2.47
C TYR A 249 -8.19 -12.00 -3.92
N GLN A 250 -9.06 -13.00 -4.14
CA GLN A 250 -9.46 -13.45 -5.47
C GLN A 250 -10.21 -12.37 -6.25
N ALA A 251 -11.09 -11.61 -5.60
CA ALA A 251 -11.79 -10.51 -6.25
C ALA A 251 -10.83 -9.36 -6.58
N PHE A 252 -9.94 -8.99 -5.64
CA PHE A 252 -9.07 -7.83 -5.79
C PHE A 252 -7.93 -8.06 -6.79
N ARG A 253 -7.30 -9.24 -6.80
CA ARG A 253 -6.15 -9.54 -7.69
C ARG A 253 -6.42 -9.37 -9.18
N ASN A 254 -7.68 -9.45 -9.58
CA ASN A 254 -8.09 -9.35 -10.99
C ASN A 254 -8.36 -7.90 -11.43
N ARG A 255 -8.28 -6.93 -10.51
CA ARG A 255 -8.53 -5.52 -10.80
C ARG A 255 -7.35 -4.90 -11.55
N GLU A 256 -7.63 -3.94 -12.43
CA GLU A 256 -6.59 -3.21 -13.18
C GLU A 256 -5.60 -2.49 -12.25
N SER A 257 -6.08 -1.97 -11.13
CA SER A 257 -5.25 -1.30 -10.12
C SER A 257 -4.17 -2.22 -9.51
N ALA A 258 -4.49 -3.51 -9.39
CA ALA A 258 -3.68 -4.53 -8.77
C ALA A 258 -2.61 -5.12 -9.70
N LYS A 259 -2.71 -4.91 -11.01
CA LYS A 259 -1.71 -5.40 -11.97
C LYS A 259 -0.33 -4.81 -11.67
N ARG A 260 0.72 -5.64 -11.69
CA ARG A 260 2.11 -5.17 -11.61
C ARG A 260 2.66 -4.93 -13.00
N VAL A 261 3.49 -3.91 -13.14
CA VAL A 261 4.14 -3.53 -14.41
C VAL A 261 5.66 -3.57 -14.23
N GLU A 262 6.34 -4.41 -15.00
CA GLU A 262 7.79 -4.65 -14.87
C GLU A 262 8.60 -3.41 -15.22
N GLU A 263 8.24 -2.72 -16.29
CA GLU A 263 8.88 -1.49 -16.75
C GLU A 263 8.76 -0.35 -15.74
N ARG A 264 7.78 -0.43 -14.83
CA ARG A 264 7.55 0.54 -13.75
C ARG A 264 8.24 0.14 -12.44
N GLY A 265 9.08 -0.91 -12.45
CA GLY A 265 9.82 -1.37 -11.27
C GLY A 265 8.92 -1.99 -10.19
N GLU A 266 7.73 -2.48 -10.56
CA GLU A 266 6.75 -3.02 -9.62
C GLU A 266 7.03 -4.48 -9.26
N PHE A 267 8.17 -5.04 -9.64
CA PHE A 267 8.65 -6.34 -9.18
C PHE A 267 9.99 -6.20 -8.45
N PRO A 268 10.24 -7.03 -7.41
CA PRO A 268 11.57 -7.10 -6.83
C PRO A 268 12.58 -7.61 -7.86
N GLY A 269 13.81 -7.12 -7.80
CA GLY A 269 14.89 -7.67 -8.60
C GLY A 269 15.12 -9.16 -8.29
N ALA A 270 15.60 -9.91 -9.28
CA ALA A 270 15.74 -11.38 -9.18
C ALA A 270 16.54 -11.84 -7.95
N GLU A 271 17.63 -11.14 -7.61
CA GLU A 271 18.44 -11.43 -6.42
C GLU A 271 17.68 -11.22 -5.12
N ALA A 272 16.99 -10.08 -4.98
CA ALA A 272 16.15 -9.79 -3.82
C ALA A 272 15.02 -10.83 -3.68
N LYS A 273 14.36 -11.18 -4.79
CA LYS A 273 13.34 -12.23 -4.81
C LYS A 273 13.89 -13.59 -4.37
N ALA A 274 15.05 -13.99 -4.89
CA ALA A 274 15.70 -15.23 -4.51
C ALA A 274 16.11 -15.26 -3.03
N ALA A 275 16.48 -14.11 -2.44
CA ALA A 275 16.74 -14.00 -1.01
C ALA A 275 15.45 -14.11 -0.18
N MET A 276 14.37 -13.44 -0.60
CA MET A 276 13.07 -13.46 0.08
C MET A 276 12.40 -14.84 0.04
N CYS A 277 12.48 -15.56 -1.08
CA CYS A 277 11.93 -16.91 -1.22
C CYS A 277 12.76 -18.02 -0.55
N ARG A 278 13.95 -17.70 -0.04
CA ARG A 278 14.82 -18.68 0.63
C ARG A 278 14.47 -18.76 2.10
N TRP A 279 13.51 -19.62 2.42
CA TRP A 279 13.06 -19.86 3.80
C TRP A 279 14.08 -20.69 4.58
N ALA A 280 14.26 -20.36 5.85
CA ALA A 280 15.08 -21.12 6.76
C ALA A 280 14.38 -22.45 7.13
N ASP A 281 15.17 -23.50 7.33
CA ASP A 281 14.62 -24.83 7.57
C ASP A 281 13.64 -24.85 8.75
N GLY A 282 12.48 -25.43 8.46
CA GLY A 282 11.42 -25.63 9.42
C GLY A 282 10.40 -24.51 9.48
N VAL A 283 10.68 -23.26 9.05
CA VAL A 283 9.70 -22.14 9.08
C VAL A 283 8.44 -22.46 8.30
#